data_AF-A0A1G0JC00-F1
#
_entry.id   AF-A0A1G0JC00-F1
#
_cell.length_a   1.000
_cell.length_b   1.000
_cell.length_c   1.000
_cell.angle_alpha   90.00
_cell.angle_beta   90.00
_cell.angle_gamma   90.00
#
_symmetry.space_group_name_H-M   'P 1'
#
loop_
_entity.id
_entity.type
_entity.pdbx_description
1 polymer ?
#
loop_
_entity_poly.entity_id
_entity_poly.type
_entity_poly.pdbx_seq_one_letter_code
_entity_poly.pdbx_strand_id
1 'polypeptide(L)'
;MNHEQVPEHFTQQVLDTLQLDACRQAQALLDEHAHNLLPLLHAELIRQHLENCSDCRALHTAIVMLNARLPALQSLRVPQGFTASVMQRTVLQEVTRRHEQKPRRFVAWLMRPRFALESAYAMTVIVMLFSDLTGVNAFDTFDPALWERARPRFPESAMTFEHLSTQLSEQAEQQTEKMTTKYDDTARAIESWTREKYTAFREQYTALMR
;
A
#
# COMPACT_ATOMS: atom_id res chain seq x y z
N MET A 1 -0.55 37.45 -40.61
CA MET A 1 -0.21 36.84 -39.31
C MET A 1 -1.52 36.66 -38.56
N ASN A 2 -2.11 35.47 -38.65
CA ASN A 2 -3.38 35.17 -38.01
C ASN A 2 -3.09 34.75 -36.57
N HIS A 3 -3.61 35.49 -35.61
CA HIS A 3 -3.67 35.05 -34.21
C HIS A 3 -4.67 33.89 -34.14
N GLU A 4 -4.16 32.67 -34.06
CA GLU A 4 -4.94 31.48 -33.81
C GLU A 4 -5.55 31.61 -32.41
N GLN A 5 -6.85 31.90 -32.37
CA GLN A 5 -7.61 32.00 -31.13
C GLN A 5 -7.64 30.61 -30.49
N VAL A 6 -6.90 30.44 -29.40
CA VAL A 6 -6.98 29.25 -28.56
C VAL A 6 -8.43 29.14 -28.07
N PRO A 7 -9.14 28.02 -28.32
CA PRO A 7 -10.53 27.88 -27.91
C PRO A 7 -10.61 27.98 -26.38
N GLU A 8 -11.46 28.89 -25.86
CA GLU A 8 -11.63 29.11 -24.41
C GLU A 8 -12.01 27.84 -23.64
N HIS A 9 -12.66 26.89 -24.32
CA HIS A 9 -13.00 25.59 -23.76
C HIS A 9 -11.75 24.73 -23.49
N PHE A 10 -10.70 24.87 -24.30
CA PHE A 10 -9.45 24.13 -24.09
C PHE A 10 -8.69 24.66 -22.87
N THR A 11 -8.64 25.98 -22.69
CA THR A 11 -8.05 26.56 -21.48
C THR A 11 -8.85 26.23 -20.22
N GLN A 12 -10.19 26.24 -20.27
CA GLN A 12 -11.03 25.78 -19.14
C GLN A 12 -10.82 24.30 -18.85
N GLN A 13 -10.84 23.45 -19.86
CA GLN A 13 -10.65 22.00 -19.69
C GLN A 13 -9.24 21.66 -19.20
N VAL A 14 -8.22 22.35 -19.69
CA VAL A 14 -6.84 22.20 -19.22
C VAL A 14 -6.68 22.78 -17.81
N LEU A 15 -7.34 23.88 -17.46
CA LEU A 15 -7.35 24.39 -16.08
C LEU A 15 -8.08 23.43 -15.14
N ASP A 16 -9.17 22.79 -15.56
CA ASP A 16 -9.88 21.77 -14.78
C ASP A 16 -9.05 20.47 -14.67
N THR A 17 -8.29 20.14 -15.71
CA THR A 17 -7.41 18.95 -15.74
C THR A 17 -6.09 19.17 -15.00
N LEU A 18 -5.54 20.39 -15.05
CA LEU A 18 -4.29 20.82 -14.38
C LEU A 18 -4.52 21.42 -13.01
N GLN A 19 -5.76 21.71 -12.62
CA GLN A 19 -6.15 21.74 -11.22
C GLN A 19 -5.94 20.32 -10.69
N LEU A 20 -4.69 20.01 -10.35
CA LEU A 20 -4.36 18.87 -9.51
C LEU A 20 -5.30 18.95 -8.32
N ASP A 21 -6.31 18.09 -8.34
CA ASP A 21 -7.43 17.93 -7.41
C ASP A 21 -7.21 18.73 -6.10
N ALA A 22 -7.56 20.03 -6.11
CA ALA A 22 -7.18 20.97 -5.05
C ALA A 22 -7.75 20.54 -3.71
N CYS A 23 -8.94 19.92 -3.74
CA CYS A 23 -9.56 19.26 -2.61
C CYS A 23 -8.69 18.11 -2.11
N ARG A 24 -8.20 17.21 -2.99
CA ARG A 24 -7.30 16.11 -2.59
C ARG A 24 -5.99 16.60 -1.99
N GLN A 25 -5.40 17.65 -2.55
CA GLN A 25 -4.18 18.24 -1.99
C GLN A 25 -4.44 18.88 -0.62
N ALA A 26 -5.53 19.65 -0.50
CA ALA A 26 -5.93 20.23 0.77
C ALA A 26 -6.17 19.12 1.81
N GLN A 27 -6.92 18.07 1.46
CA GLN A 27 -7.20 16.91 2.31
C GLN A 27 -5.93 16.23 2.83
N ALA A 28 -4.92 16.06 1.98
CA ALA A 28 -3.63 15.47 2.38
C ALA A 28 -2.89 16.32 3.44
N LEU A 29 -3.14 17.63 3.46
CA LEU A 29 -2.47 18.59 4.36
C LEU A 29 -3.34 19.00 5.56
N LEU A 30 -4.60 18.58 5.63
CA LEU A 30 -5.53 18.97 6.70
C LEU A 30 -5.09 18.48 8.08
N ASP A 31 -4.48 17.29 8.18
CA ASP A 31 -4.02 16.75 9.45
C ASP A 31 -2.86 17.57 10.01
N GLU A 32 -1.84 17.85 9.18
CA GLU A 32 -0.73 18.71 9.55
C GLU A 32 -1.19 20.15 9.87
N HIS A 33 -2.20 20.66 9.15
CA HIS A 33 -2.81 21.95 9.44
C HIS A 33 -3.52 21.96 10.81
N ALA A 34 -4.28 20.92 11.14
CA ALA A 34 -4.96 20.78 12.42
C ALA A 34 -3.98 20.73 13.61
N HIS A 35 -2.75 20.25 13.37
CA HIS A 35 -1.67 20.22 14.36
C HIS A 35 -0.75 21.47 14.33
N ASN A 36 -1.04 22.47 13.50
CA ASN A 36 -0.20 23.65 13.26
C ASN A 36 1.24 23.31 12.84
N LEU A 37 1.43 22.22 12.10
CA LEU A 37 2.74 21.76 11.61
C LEU A 37 3.07 22.27 10.20
N LEU A 38 2.11 22.92 9.53
CA LEU A 38 2.27 23.39 8.17
C LEU A 38 3.13 24.66 8.06
N PRO A 39 3.97 24.80 7.02
CA PRO A 39 4.60 26.07 6.68
C PRO A 39 3.56 27.17 6.44
N LEU A 40 3.87 28.41 6.84
CA LEU A 40 2.95 29.57 6.79
C LEU A 40 2.28 29.76 5.41
N LEU A 41 3.04 29.59 4.32
CA LEU A 41 2.52 29.69 2.96
C LEU A 41 1.42 28.67 2.69
N HIS A 42 1.60 27.42 3.12
CA HIS A 42 0.64 26.35 2.87
C HIS A 42 -0.57 26.48 3.80
N ALA A 43 -0.35 26.95 5.04
CA ALA A 43 -1.42 27.20 5.99
C ALA A 43 -2.40 28.27 5.45
N GLU A 44 -1.89 29.33 4.84
CA GLU A 44 -2.72 30.37 4.25
C GLU A 44 -3.52 29.87 3.04
N LEU A 45 -2.90 29.05 2.17
CA LEU A 45 -3.60 28.43 1.03
C LEU A 45 -4.73 27.51 1.48
N ILE A 46 -4.51 26.71 2.51
CA ILE A 46 -5.56 25.85 3.09
C ILE A 46 -6.66 26.70 3.73
N ARG A 47 -6.30 27.77 4.46
CA ARG A 47 -7.27 28.69 5.07
C ARG A 47 -8.20 29.27 4.00
N GLN A 48 -7.65 29.77 2.91
CA GLN A 48 -8.42 30.28 1.77
C GLN A 48 -9.28 29.18 1.11
N HIS A 49 -8.77 27.96 1.00
CA HIS A 49 -9.55 26.84 0.47
C HIS A 49 -10.72 26.45 1.38
N LEU A 50 -10.51 26.42 2.70
CA LEU A 50 -11.56 26.13 3.68
C LEU A 50 -12.66 27.20 3.73
N GLU A 51 -12.36 28.44 3.36
CA GLU A 51 -13.36 29.51 3.17
C GLU A 51 -14.30 29.24 2.00
N ASN A 52 -13.81 28.55 0.95
CA ASN A 52 -14.55 28.35 -0.30
C ASN A 52 -15.12 26.94 -0.47
N CYS A 53 -14.58 25.92 0.21
CA CYS A 53 -15.02 24.52 0.09
C CYS A 53 -15.69 24.02 1.38
N SER A 54 -17.00 23.71 1.31
CA SER A 54 -17.78 23.18 2.43
C SER A 54 -17.31 21.80 2.89
N ASP A 55 -16.92 20.94 1.95
CA ASP A 55 -16.61 19.54 2.23
C ASP A 55 -15.28 19.43 2.98
N CYS A 56 -14.26 20.15 2.51
CA CYS A 56 -12.97 20.26 3.21
C CYS A 56 -13.13 20.91 4.59
N ARG A 57 -14.05 21.87 4.76
CA ARG A 57 -14.37 22.47 6.07
C ARG A 57 -15.02 21.48 7.03
N ALA A 58 -15.97 20.68 6.55
CA ALA A 58 -16.60 19.63 7.33
C ALA A 58 -15.57 18.59 7.79
N LEU A 59 -14.69 18.16 6.88
CA LEU A 59 -13.60 17.24 7.19
C LEU A 59 -12.61 17.82 8.21
N HIS A 60 -12.16 19.07 8.02
CA HIS A 60 -11.28 19.74 8.98
C HIS A 60 -11.90 19.80 10.38
N THR A 61 -13.20 20.12 10.46
CA THR A 61 -13.94 20.15 11.72
C THR A 61 -13.97 18.77 12.39
N ALA A 62 -14.21 17.71 11.62
CA ALA A 62 -14.19 16.34 12.12
C ALA A 62 -12.80 15.94 12.66
N ILE A 63 -11.72 16.29 11.95
CA ILE A 63 -10.34 16.04 12.40
C ILE A 63 -10.07 16.76 13.72
N VAL A 64 -10.41 18.05 13.83
CA VAL A 64 -10.23 18.83 15.07
C VAL A 64 -11.03 18.23 16.23
N MET A 65 -12.26 17.79 15.98
CA MET A 65 -13.09 17.13 17.01
C MET A 65 -12.49 15.79 17.47
N LEU A 66 -11.94 14.99 16.55
CA LEU A 66 -11.28 13.73 16.88
C LEU A 66 -10.00 13.98 17.69
N ASN A 67 -9.17 14.93 17.27
CA ASN A 67 -7.93 15.29 17.96
C ASN A 67 -8.19 15.82 19.38
N ALA A 68 -9.32 16.48 19.61
CA ALA A 68 -9.72 16.90 20.95
C ALA A 68 -10.19 15.72 21.85
N ARG A 69 -10.79 14.67 21.26
CA ARG A 69 -11.39 13.55 22.01
C ARG A 69 -10.44 12.37 22.23
N LEU A 70 -9.55 12.10 21.28
CA LEU A 70 -8.61 10.97 21.33
C LEU A 70 -7.72 10.95 22.59
N PRO A 71 -7.16 12.08 23.05
CA PRO A 71 -6.37 12.09 24.29
C PRO A 71 -7.18 11.67 25.52
N ALA A 72 -8.47 12.01 25.58
CA ALA A 72 -9.34 11.62 26.70
C ALA A 72 -9.62 10.10 26.72
N LEU A 73 -9.57 9.45 25.55
CA LEU A 73 -9.68 8.00 25.41
C LEU A 73 -8.36 7.28 25.79
N GLN A 74 -7.24 8.00 25.92
CA GLN A 74 -5.94 7.44 26.26
C GLN A 74 -5.78 7.10 27.76
N SER A 75 -6.88 7.04 28.52
CA SER A 75 -6.88 6.73 29.96
C SER A 75 -6.70 5.24 30.28
N LEU A 76 -5.89 4.52 29.49
CA LEU A 76 -5.47 3.17 29.86
C LEU A 76 -4.29 3.23 30.82
N ARG A 77 -4.56 3.02 32.11
CA ARG A 77 -3.52 2.76 33.09
C ARG A 77 -2.86 1.43 32.74
N VAL A 78 -1.62 1.50 32.25
CA VAL A 78 -0.83 0.32 31.94
C VAL A 78 -0.62 -0.48 33.25
N PRO A 79 -0.96 -1.79 33.29
CA PRO A 79 -0.78 -2.57 34.50
C PRO A 79 0.71 -2.69 34.85
N GLN A 80 1.02 -2.74 36.15
CA GLN A 80 2.38 -2.97 36.62
C GLN A 80 2.90 -4.29 36.02
N GLY A 81 4.10 -4.26 35.43
CA GLY A 81 4.71 -5.42 34.79
C GLY A 81 4.36 -5.64 33.31
N PHE A 82 3.50 -4.82 32.70
CA PHE A 82 3.20 -4.91 31.25
C PHE A 82 4.47 -4.85 30.40
N THR A 83 5.35 -3.88 30.67
CA THR A 83 6.60 -3.69 29.92
C THR A 83 7.52 -4.91 30.04
N ALA A 84 7.60 -5.50 31.24
CA ALA A 84 8.38 -6.72 31.48
C ALA A 84 7.78 -7.91 30.73
N SER A 85 6.45 -8.07 30.73
CA SER A 85 5.76 -9.12 30.00
C SER A 85 5.87 -8.96 28.47
N VAL A 86 5.84 -7.73 27.95
CA VAL A 86 6.05 -7.46 26.53
C VAL A 86 7.48 -7.82 26.17
N MET A 87 8.47 -7.27 26.88
CA MET A 87 9.90 -7.54 26.64
C MET A 87 10.23 -9.04 26.70
N GLN A 88 9.68 -9.76 27.67
CA GLN A 88 9.88 -11.20 27.77
C GLN A 88 9.34 -11.93 26.53
N ARG A 89 8.18 -11.51 26.00
CA ARG A 89 7.59 -12.12 24.79
C ARG A 89 8.34 -11.74 23.52
N THR A 90 8.73 -10.48 23.33
CA THR A 90 9.49 -10.06 22.13
C THR A 90 10.89 -10.65 22.10
N VAL A 91 11.61 -10.62 23.22
CA VAL A 91 12.98 -11.16 23.29
C VAL A 91 12.98 -12.68 23.12
N LEU A 92 12.03 -13.41 23.72
CA LEU A 92 11.92 -14.87 23.52
C LEU A 92 11.53 -15.25 22.09
N GLN A 93 10.73 -14.42 21.40
CA GLN A 93 10.38 -14.65 19.99
C GLN A 93 11.58 -14.48 19.06
N GLU A 94 12.47 -13.53 19.31
CA GLU A 94 13.68 -13.35 18.49
C GLU A 94 14.68 -14.50 18.64
N VAL A 95 14.78 -15.07 19.85
CA VAL A 95 15.69 -16.18 20.13
C VAL A 95 15.20 -17.50 19.50
N THR A 96 13.90 -17.79 19.58
CA THR A 96 13.33 -19.02 18.99
C THR A 96 13.25 -18.98 17.47
N ARG A 97 13.00 -17.81 16.87
CA ARG A 97 12.94 -17.64 15.41
C ARG A 97 14.30 -17.67 14.72
N ARG A 98 15.40 -17.55 15.47
CA ARG A 98 16.78 -17.58 14.96
C ARG A 98 17.23 -18.99 14.58
N HIS A 99 16.60 -20.03 15.12
CA HIS A 99 17.05 -21.42 14.95
C HIS A 99 16.47 -22.13 13.71
N GLU A 100 15.42 -21.57 13.07
CA GLU A 100 14.75 -22.19 11.91
C GLU A 100 14.92 -21.40 10.59
N GLN A 101 15.73 -20.33 10.56
CA GLN A 101 15.84 -19.47 9.37
C GLN A 101 17.11 -19.70 8.54
N LYS A 102 17.06 -20.72 7.69
CA LYS A 102 17.64 -20.69 6.33
C LYS A 102 16.50 -20.93 5.32
N PRO A 103 16.42 -20.30 4.13
CA PRO A 103 16.99 -19.04 3.65
C PRO A 103 15.86 -18.03 3.34
N ARG A 104 15.00 -17.70 4.32
CA ARG A 104 13.92 -16.70 4.11
C ARG A 104 14.43 -15.29 3.81
N ARG A 105 15.67 -14.96 4.21
CA ARG A 105 16.31 -13.69 3.84
C ARG A 105 16.60 -13.59 2.34
N PHE A 106 16.90 -14.70 1.68
CA PHE A 106 17.13 -14.71 0.23
C PHE A 106 15.82 -14.48 -0.52
N VAL A 107 14.74 -15.14 -0.09
CA VAL A 107 13.40 -14.94 -0.66
C VAL A 107 12.88 -13.52 -0.40
N ALA A 108 13.07 -12.98 0.80
CA ALA A 108 12.69 -11.60 1.11
C ALA A 108 13.52 -10.56 0.34
N TRP A 109 14.77 -10.88 0.01
CA TRP A 109 15.61 -10.04 -0.84
C TRP A 109 15.18 -10.11 -2.31
N LEU A 110 14.83 -11.30 -2.83
CA LEU A 110 14.28 -11.51 -4.17
C LEU A 110 12.90 -10.86 -4.38
N MET A 111 12.08 -10.77 -3.32
CA MET A 111 10.74 -10.17 -3.37
C MET A 111 10.74 -8.63 -3.32
N ARG A 112 11.91 -7.97 -3.32
CA ARG A 112 11.94 -6.50 -3.46
C ARG A 112 11.49 -6.11 -4.87
N PRO A 113 10.54 -5.18 -5.03
CA PRO A 113 10.05 -4.75 -6.35
C PRO A 113 11.15 -4.15 -7.24
N ARG A 114 12.28 -3.73 -6.65
CA ARG A 114 13.44 -3.19 -7.37
C ARG A 114 14.43 -4.27 -7.85
N PHE A 115 14.26 -5.51 -7.43
CA PHE A 115 15.20 -6.60 -7.74
C PHE A 115 15.26 -6.92 -9.24
N ALA A 116 14.11 -6.91 -9.93
CA ALA A 116 14.07 -7.15 -11.38
C ALA A 116 14.92 -6.12 -12.14
N LEU A 117 14.80 -4.84 -11.78
CA LEU A 117 15.56 -3.75 -12.41
C LEU A 117 17.06 -3.86 -12.12
N GLU A 118 17.42 -4.10 -10.85
CA GLU A 118 18.82 -4.25 -10.43
C GLU A 118 19.47 -5.47 -11.07
N SER A 119 18.74 -6.59 -11.20
CA SER A 119 19.23 -7.81 -11.86
C SER A 119 19.41 -7.64 -13.37
N ALA A 120 18.49 -6.95 -14.04
CA ALA A 120 18.61 -6.65 -15.46
C ALA A 120 19.83 -5.77 -15.71
N TYR A 121 20.01 -4.72 -14.91
CA TYR A 121 21.17 -3.84 -15.00
C TYR A 121 22.48 -4.59 -14.74
N ALA A 122 22.55 -5.36 -13.64
CA ALA A 122 23.73 -6.15 -13.31
C ALA A 122 24.07 -7.16 -14.41
N MET A 123 23.07 -7.84 -14.98
CA MET A 123 23.28 -8.76 -16.10
C MET A 123 23.80 -8.03 -17.35
N THR A 124 23.27 -6.84 -17.65
CA THR A 124 23.75 -6.02 -18.78
C THR A 124 25.22 -5.63 -18.60
N VAL A 125 25.61 -5.20 -17.41
CA VAL A 125 27.01 -4.85 -17.09
C VAL A 125 27.94 -6.07 -17.18
N ILE A 126 27.50 -7.24 -16.70
CA ILE A 126 28.26 -8.49 -16.82
C ILE A 126 28.45 -8.87 -18.29
N VAL A 127 27.41 -8.79 -19.11
CA VAL A 127 27.50 -9.08 -20.55
C VAL A 127 28.45 -8.10 -21.25
N MET A 128 28.37 -6.80 -20.94
CA MET A 128 29.31 -5.80 -21.47
C MET A 128 30.75 -6.12 -21.07
N LEU A 129 31.02 -6.33 -19.78
CA LEU A 129 32.35 -6.70 -19.29
C LEU A 129 32.87 -7.98 -19.94
N PHE A 130 32.02 -9.01 -20.07
CA PHE A 130 32.41 -10.28 -20.67
C PHE A 130 32.70 -10.16 -22.17
N SER A 131 32.00 -9.26 -22.87
CA SER A 131 32.24 -8.95 -24.28
C SER A 131 33.61 -8.28 -24.47
N ASP A 132 33.94 -7.30 -23.63
CA ASP A 132 35.25 -6.62 -23.65
C ASP A 132 36.41 -7.57 -23.32
N LEU A 133 36.20 -8.50 -22.37
CA LEU A 133 37.20 -9.48 -21.94
C LEU A 133 37.48 -10.57 -22.99
N THR A 134 36.49 -10.92 -23.81
CA THR A 134 36.64 -11.97 -24.83
C THR A 134 37.08 -11.42 -26.18
N GLY A 135 37.14 -10.09 -26.35
CA GLY A 135 37.45 -9.44 -27.62
C GLY A 135 36.39 -9.67 -28.70
N VAL A 136 35.21 -10.16 -28.29
CA VAL A 136 34.05 -10.35 -29.16
C VAL A 136 33.11 -9.19 -28.89
N ASN A 137 33.04 -8.23 -29.80
CA ASN A 137 32.00 -7.20 -29.77
C ASN A 137 30.65 -7.90 -29.94
N ALA A 138 29.94 -8.16 -28.82
CA ALA A 138 28.61 -8.77 -28.85
C ALA A 138 27.60 -7.96 -29.69
N PHE A 139 27.90 -6.68 -29.94
CA PHE A 139 27.13 -5.81 -30.83
C PHE A 139 27.40 -6.05 -32.33
N ASP A 140 28.60 -6.49 -32.73
CA ASP A 140 28.92 -6.76 -34.15
C ASP A 140 28.33 -8.09 -34.63
N THR A 141 28.00 -9.00 -33.71
CA THR A 141 27.35 -10.29 -33.99
C THR A 141 25.82 -10.24 -33.88
N PHE A 142 25.25 -9.07 -33.54
CA PHE A 142 23.81 -8.87 -33.57
C PHE A 142 23.36 -8.75 -35.03
N ASP A 143 23.01 -9.87 -35.65
CA ASP A 143 22.35 -9.89 -36.95
C ASP A 143 20.86 -9.48 -36.77
N PRO A 144 20.45 -8.29 -37.24
CA PRO A 144 19.07 -7.84 -37.09
C PRO A 144 18.09 -8.76 -37.83
N ALA A 145 18.53 -9.49 -38.86
CA ALA A 145 17.69 -10.46 -39.55
C ALA A 145 17.40 -11.70 -38.68
N LEU A 146 18.32 -12.08 -37.80
CA LEU A 146 18.11 -13.12 -36.80
C LEU A 146 17.12 -12.66 -35.72
N TRP A 147 17.19 -11.41 -35.29
CA TRP A 147 16.20 -10.83 -34.38
C TRP A 147 14.81 -10.79 -35.00
N GLU A 148 14.66 -10.41 -36.26
CA GLU A 148 13.35 -10.38 -36.92
C GLU A 148 12.75 -11.79 -37.08
N ARG A 149 13.61 -12.82 -37.18
CA ARG A 149 13.24 -14.23 -37.30
C ARG A 149 12.97 -14.89 -35.95
N ALA A 150 13.67 -14.46 -34.91
CA ALA A 150 13.53 -14.91 -33.52
C ALA A 150 12.51 -14.08 -32.73
N ARG A 151 12.06 -12.93 -33.27
CA ARG A 151 11.01 -12.11 -32.68
C ARG A 151 9.83 -13.05 -32.44
N PRO A 152 9.42 -13.26 -31.18
CA PRO A 152 8.27 -14.10 -30.93
C PRO A 152 7.12 -13.54 -31.75
N ARG A 153 6.69 -14.32 -32.75
CA ARG A 153 5.42 -14.08 -33.44
C ARG A 153 4.37 -14.31 -32.39
N PHE A 154 4.05 -13.25 -31.65
CA PHE A 154 2.86 -13.23 -30.84
C PHE A 154 1.73 -13.56 -31.80
N PRO A 155 1.04 -14.70 -31.63
CA PRO A 155 -0.06 -15.02 -32.50
C PRO A 155 -1.04 -13.85 -32.40
N GLU A 156 -1.53 -13.38 -33.54
CA GLU A 156 -2.54 -12.31 -33.60
C GLU A 156 -3.85 -12.71 -32.90
N SER A 157 -3.97 -13.99 -32.51
CA SER A 157 -4.92 -14.51 -31.52
C SER A 157 -4.52 -14.24 -30.07
N ALA A 158 -3.63 -13.27 -29.82
CA ALA A 158 -3.38 -12.77 -28.48
C ALA A 158 -4.75 -12.37 -27.91
N MET A 159 -5.15 -13.04 -26.83
CA MET A 159 -6.26 -12.60 -25.99
C MET A 159 -6.19 -11.08 -25.94
N THR A 160 -7.22 -10.43 -26.49
CA THR A 160 -7.27 -8.97 -26.47
C THR A 160 -7.05 -8.52 -25.04
N PHE A 161 -6.38 -7.39 -24.86
CA PHE A 161 -6.15 -6.83 -23.52
C PHE A 161 -7.43 -6.81 -22.66
N GLU A 162 -8.59 -6.66 -23.30
CA GLU A 162 -9.93 -6.80 -22.71
C GLU A 162 -10.23 -8.19 -22.14
N HIS A 163 -9.85 -9.27 -22.82
CA HIS A 163 -10.05 -10.62 -22.32
C HIS A 163 -9.13 -10.93 -21.12
N LEU A 164 -7.89 -10.45 -21.18
CA LEU A 164 -6.94 -10.59 -20.06
C LEU A 164 -7.38 -9.75 -18.85
N SER A 165 -7.88 -8.53 -19.06
CA SER A 165 -8.39 -7.69 -17.98
C SER A 165 -9.64 -8.28 -17.32
N THR A 166 -10.53 -8.87 -18.13
CA THR A 166 -11.73 -9.56 -17.63
C THR A 166 -11.36 -10.80 -16.81
N GLN A 167 -10.41 -11.61 -17.25
CA GLN A 167 -9.94 -12.75 -16.46
C GLN A 167 -9.28 -12.31 -15.15
N LEU A 168 -8.50 -11.23 -15.16
CA LEU A 168 -7.86 -10.69 -13.96
C LEU A 168 -8.89 -10.12 -12.98
N SER A 169 -9.96 -9.47 -13.44
CA SER A 169 -11.03 -8.98 -12.56
C SER A 169 -11.84 -10.14 -11.95
N GLU A 170 -12.21 -11.15 -12.75
CA GLU A 170 -12.90 -12.34 -12.24
C GLU A 170 -12.05 -13.09 -11.21
N GLN A 171 -10.73 -13.19 -11.45
CA GLN A 171 -9.81 -13.82 -10.51
C GLN A 171 -9.66 -13.01 -9.22
N ALA A 172 -9.70 -11.68 -9.30
CA ALA A 172 -9.68 -10.81 -8.13
C ALA A 172 -10.96 -10.95 -7.29
N GLU A 173 -12.14 -11.00 -7.91
CA GLU A 173 -13.42 -11.22 -7.22
C GLU A 173 -13.47 -12.60 -6.53
N GLN A 174 -13.02 -13.66 -7.22
CA GLN A 174 -12.94 -14.98 -6.59
C GLN A 174 -11.97 -15.01 -5.41
N GLN A 175 -10.91 -14.19 -5.43
CA GLN A 175 -9.99 -14.09 -4.30
C GLN A 175 -10.57 -13.30 -3.13
N THR A 176 -11.32 -12.23 -3.37
CA THR A 176 -11.97 -11.47 -2.29
C THR A 176 -13.06 -12.31 -1.64
N GLU A 177 -13.87 -13.06 -2.40
CA GLU A 177 -14.89 -13.97 -1.86
C GLU A 177 -14.29 -15.09 -0.99
N LYS A 178 -13.17 -15.67 -1.43
CA LYS A 178 -12.42 -16.65 -0.60
C LYS A 178 -11.83 -16.03 0.66
N MET A 179 -11.46 -14.75 0.64
CA MET A 179 -10.94 -14.07 1.84
C MET A 179 -12.05 -13.71 2.83
N THR A 180 -13.21 -13.24 2.36
CA THR A 180 -14.34 -12.88 3.23
C THR A 180 -14.91 -14.11 3.93
N THR A 181 -15.12 -15.20 3.20
CA THR A 181 -15.59 -16.48 3.78
C THR A 181 -14.64 -17.00 4.87
N LYS A 182 -13.32 -16.93 4.62
CA LYS A 182 -12.31 -17.31 5.63
C LYS A 182 -12.37 -16.40 6.87
N TYR A 183 -12.58 -15.10 6.69
CA TYR A 183 -12.71 -14.16 7.79
C TYR A 183 -13.96 -14.44 8.64
N ASP A 184 -15.10 -14.67 7.99
CA ASP A 184 -16.37 -15.01 8.65
C ASP A 184 -16.28 -16.33 9.43
N ASP A 185 -15.57 -17.33 8.89
CA ASP A 185 -15.31 -18.59 9.60
C ASP A 185 -14.48 -18.35 10.86
N THR A 186 -13.44 -17.51 10.78
CA THR A 186 -12.61 -17.18 11.95
C THR A 186 -13.38 -16.36 12.98
N ALA A 187 -14.23 -15.42 12.55
CA ALA A 187 -15.07 -14.63 13.45
C ALA A 187 -16.05 -15.54 14.22
N ARG A 188 -16.73 -16.46 13.51
CA ARG A 188 -17.63 -17.45 14.13
C ARG A 188 -16.91 -18.38 15.12
N ALA A 189 -15.68 -18.79 14.82
CA ALA A 189 -14.87 -19.60 15.72
C ALA A 189 -14.47 -18.85 17.00
N ILE A 190 -14.19 -17.55 16.90
CA ILE A 190 -13.87 -16.70 18.07
C ILE A 190 -15.14 -16.48 18.91
N GLU A 191 -16.28 -16.23 18.29
CA GLU A 191 -17.57 -16.06 18.99
C GLU A 191 -18.00 -17.34 19.72
N SER A 192 -17.82 -18.51 19.13
CA SER A 192 -18.17 -19.78 19.79
C SER A 192 -17.25 -20.07 20.98
N TRP A 193 -15.93 -19.85 20.80
CA TRP A 193 -14.95 -20.02 21.86
C TRP A 193 -15.18 -19.06 23.03
N THR A 194 -15.46 -17.78 22.75
CA THR A 194 -15.75 -16.78 23.80
C THR A 194 -17.04 -17.10 24.54
N ARG A 195 -18.08 -17.58 23.85
CA ARG A 195 -19.34 -18.02 24.47
C ARG A 195 -19.12 -19.21 25.41
N GLU A 196 -18.37 -20.23 24.97
CA GLU A 196 -18.02 -21.40 25.79
C GLU A 196 -17.23 -21.01 27.05
N LYS A 197 -16.25 -20.10 26.90
CA LYS A 197 -15.46 -19.62 28.04
C LYS A 197 -16.31 -18.81 29.02
N TYR A 198 -17.24 -17.99 28.52
CA TYR A 198 -18.12 -17.20 29.36
C TYR A 198 -19.11 -18.08 30.15
N THR A 199 -19.66 -19.14 29.53
CA THR A 199 -20.55 -20.08 30.24
C THR A 199 -19.80 -20.85 31.32
N ALA A 200 -18.60 -21.35 31.03
CA ALA A 200 -17.77 -22.05 32.02
C ALA A 200 -17.40 -21.14 33.21
N PHE A 201 -17.02 -19.89 32.93
CA PHE A 201 -16.71 -18.90 33.97
C PHE A 201 -17.93 -18.58 34.84
N ARG A 202 -19.11 -18.42 34.21
CA ARG A 202 -20.37 -18.17 34.94
C ARG A 202 -20.74 -19.33 35.86
N GLU A 203 -20.63 -20.57 35.40
CA GLU A 203 -20.91 -21.76 36.22
C GLU A 203 -19.98 -21.83 37.44
N GLN A 204 -18.68 -21.62 37.23
CA GLN A 204 -17.69 -21.60 38.31
C GLN A 204 -17.98 -20.50 39.34
N TYR A 205 -18.39 -19.31 38.88
CA TYR A 205 -18.77 -18.21 39.77
C TYR A 205 -20.05 -18.52 40.56
N THR A 206 -21.06 -19.13 39.93
CA THR A 206 -22.28 -19.53 40.63
C THR A 206 -22.07 -20.65 41.65
N ALA A 207 -21.09 -21.53 41.43
CA ALA A 207 -20.72 -22.57 42.39
C ALA A 207 -20.02 -22.01 43.64
N LEU A 208 -19.24 -20.93 43.48
CA LEU A 208 -18.59 -20.23 44.61
C LEU A 208 -19.55 -19.43 45.49
N MET A 209 -20.72 -19.04 44.95
CA MET A 209 -21.72 -18.24 45.65
C MET A 209 -22.81 -19.06 46.36
N ARG A 210 -22.76 -20.40 46.28
CA ARG A 210 -23.60 -21.32 47.07
C ARG A 210 -22.80 -21.89 48.22
#